data_AF-A0A354MVA2-F1
#
_entry.id   AF-A0A354MVA2-F1
#
_cell.length_a   1.000
_cell.length_b   1.000
_cell.length_c   1.000
_cell.angle_alpha   90.00
_cell.angle_beta   90.00
_cell.angle_gamma   90.00
#
_symmetry.space_group_name_H-M   'P 1'
#
loop_
_entity.id
_entity.type
_entity.pdbx_description
1 polymer ?
#
loop_
_entity_poly.entity_id
_entity_poly.type
_entity_poly.pdbx_seq_one_letter_code
_entity_poly.pdbx_strand_id
1 'polypeptide(L)'
;ECSTTVDLFSFDLVDGEAKFYKSGAAPSYVKRGNSIFRVRSQTVPLGLLRRVDAERIRVEVSFDDYVILLSDGISQSPEDAPWLLELLNKPAKRDLKAYADTILATAVKYNARRDDMSVIVLHILAA
;
A
#
# COMPACT_ATOMS: atom_id res chain seq x y z
N GLU A 1 -2.98 -17.91 20.53
CA GLU A 1 -3.69 -16.72 20.00
C GLU A 1 -3.31 -16.58 18.52
N CYS A 2 -4.22 -16.12 17.67
CA CYS A 2 -3.97 -15.92 16.23
C CYS A 2 -3.84 -14.42 15.99
N SER A 3 -2.79 -14.00 15.27
CA SER A 3 -2.57 -12.61 14.91
C SER A 3 -2.69 -12.40 13.41
N THR A 4 -3.18 -11.24 13.00
CA THR A 4 -3.32 -10.87 11.57
C THR A 4 -3.04 -9.40 11.35
N THR A 5 -2.47 -9.07 10.19
CA THR A 5 -2.26 -7.68 9.77
C THR A 5 -3.51 -7.16 9.07
N VAL A 6 -3.76 -5.85 9.19
CA VAL A 6 -4.87 -5.18 8.49
C VAL A 6 -4.33 -3.96 7.77
N ASP A 7 -4.56 -3.93 6.46
CA ASP A 7 -4.41 -2.74 5.62
C ASP A 7 -5.73 -2.44 4.92
N LEU A 8 -6.38 -1.33 5.29
CA LEU A 8 -7.65 -0.92 4.70
C LEU A 8 -7.54 0.52 4.19
N PHE A 9 -7.95 0.72 2.94
CA PHE A 9 -8.14 2.04 2.36
C PHE A 9 -9.64 2.31 2.17
N SER A 10 -10.10 3.43 2.71
CA SER A 10 -11.47 3.93 2.57
C SER A 10 -11.42 5.22 1.78
N PHE A 11 -12.27 5.34 0.77
CA PHE A 11 -12.45 6.55 0.00
C PHE A 11 -13.95 6.85 -0.14
N ASP A 12 -14.36 7.99 0.40
CA ASP A 12 -15.72 8.48 0.29
C ASP A 12 -15.87 9.28 -1.01
N LEU A 13 -16.79 8.83 -1.87
CA LEU A 13 -17.02 9.42 -3.19
C LEU A 13 -17.90 10.68 -3.16
N VAL A 14 -18.49 11.00 -2.00
CA VAL A 14 -19.36 12.16 -1.82
C VAL A 14 -18.55 13.37 -1.33
N ASP A 15 -17.72 13.20 -0.30
CA ASP A 15 -16.93 14.30 0.28
C ASP A 15 -15.45 14.27 -0.11
N GLY A 16 -14.99 13.19 -0.75
CA GLY A 16 -13.60 13.01 -1.17
C GLY A 16 -12.65 12.61 -0.02
N GLU A 17 -13.15 12.27 1.16
CA GLU A 17 -12.32 11.91 2.31
C GLU A 17 -11.66 10.53 2.10
N ALA A 18 -10.32 10.50 2.14
CA ALA A 18 -9.53 9.29 2.04
C ALA A 18 -8.81 8.95 3.36
N LYS A 19 -8.89 7.69 3.76
CA LYS A 19 -8.32 7.19 5.03
C LYS A 19 -7.67 5.83 4.84
N PHE A 20 -6.54 5.65 5.52
CA PHE A 20 -5.98 4.33 5.78
C PHE A 20 -6.26 3.90 7.21
N TYR A 21 -6.51 2.61 7.40
CA TYR A 21 -6.57 1.95 8.69
C TYR A 21 -5.54 0.83 8.69
N LYS A 22 -4.57 0.91 9.60
CA LYS A 22 -3.40 0.02 9.61
C LYS A 22 -3.17 -0.63 10.96
N SER A 23 -2.95 -1.94 10.95
CA SER A 23 -2.58 -2.75 12.12
C SER A 23 -1.50 -3.76 11.74
N GLY A 24 -0.25 -3.51 12.14
CA GLY A 24 0.89 -4.37 11.81
C GLY A 24 1.20 -4.52 10.32
N ALA A 25 0.55 -3.73 9.46
CA ALA A 25 0.59 -3.93 8.02
C ALA A 25 1.77 -3.23 7.35
N ALA A 26 2.11 -3.74 6.15
CA ALA A 26 3.09 -3.14 5.29
C ALA A 26 2.73 -1.69 4.89
N PRO A 27 3.72 -0.89 4.45
CA PRO A 27 3.46 0.45 3.95
C PRO A 27 2.59 0.44 2.70
N SER A 28 1.68 1.41 2.61
CA SER A 28 0.98 1.74 1.37
C SER A 28 1.55 3.03 0.78
N TYR A 29 1.19 3.30 -0.47
CA TYR A 29 1.72 4.44 -1.21
C TYR A 29 0.59 5.19 -1.93
N VAL A 30 0.71 6.52 -1.95
CA VAL A 30 -0.05 7.40 -2.85
C VAL A 30 0.95 8.01 -3.81
N LYS A 31 0.80 7.72 -5.10
CA LYS A 31 1.61 8.31 -6.17
C LYS A 31 0.84 9.45 -6.83
N ARG A 32 1.42 10.65 -6.80
CA ARG A 32 0.89 11.87 -7.40
C ARG A 32 1.90 12.40 -8.41
N GLY A 33 1.66 12.17 -9.70
CA GLY A 33 2.64 12.46 -10.75
C GLY A 33 4.00 11.81 -10.45
N ASN A 34 5.01 12.63 -10.17
CA ASN A 34 6.37 12.20 -9.84
C ASN A 34 6.66 12.11 -8.33
N SER A 35 5.67 12.41 -7.48
CA SER A 35 5.81 12.32 -6.03
C SER A 35 5.20 11.03 -5.50
N ILE A 36 5.83 10.46 -4.46
CA ILE A 36 5.34 9.29 -3.74
C ILE A 36 5.20 9.68 -2.27
N PHE A 37 3.99 9.51 -1.74
CA PHE A 37 3.70 9.64 -0.32
C PHE A 37 3.59 8.24 0.27
N ARG A 38 4.39 7.97 1.30
CA ARG A 38 4.40 6.69 1.99
C ARG A 38 3.52 6.77 3.23
N VAL A 39 2.59 5.83 3.35
CA VAL A 39 1.67 5.71 4.49
C VAL A 39 2.05 4.47 5.28
N ARG A 40 2.49 4.65 6.53
CA ARG A 40 2.90 3.57 7.43
C ARG A 40 2.31 3.79 8.82
N SER A 41 2.17 2.68 9.55
CA SER A 41 1.80 2.68 10.96
C SER A 41 2.88 1.98 11.79
N GLN A 42 3.02 2.34 13.06
CA GLN A 42 3.85 1.63 14.03
C GLN A 42 3.05 0.65 14.91
N THR A 43 1.76 0.46 14.60
CA THR A 43 0.89 -0.48 15.31
C THR A 43 1.27 -1.93 15.04
N VAL A 44 0.95 -2.80 15.98
CA VAL A 44 1.21 -4.24 15.89
C VAL A 44 0.03 -4.99 15.27
N PRO A 45 0.22 -6.21 14.75
CA PRO A 45 -0.87 -7.03 14.21
C PRO A 45 -2.01 -7.24 15.23
N LEU A 46 -3.25 -7.23 14.73
CA LEU A 46 -4.43 -7.52 15.56
C LEU A 46 -4.31 -8.92 16.17
N GLY A 47 -4.74 -9.06 17.43
CA GLY A 47 -4.72 -10.33 18.15
C GLY A 47 -3.39 -10.66 18.83
N LEU A 48 -2.32 -9.86 18.62
CA LEU A 48 -1.07 -9.99 19.36
C LEU A 48 -1.12 -9.31 20.74
N LEU A 49 -1.86 -8.20 20.83
CA LEU A 49 -2.17 -7.52 22.09
C LEU A 49 -3.64 -7.74 22.45
N ARG A 50 -3.94 -7.74 23.75
CA ARG A 50 -5.33 -7.82 24.26
C ARG A 50 -6.20 -6.62 23.87
N ARG A 51 -5.58 -5.53 23.39
CA ARG A 51 -6.27 -4.32 22.92
C ARG A 51 -6.12 -4.24 21.41
N VAL A 52 -7.21 -3.89 20.74
CA VAL A 52 -7.21 -3.59 19.30
C VAL A 52 -6.42 -2.29 19.10
N ASP A 53 -5.36 -2.37 18.29
CA ASP A 53 -4.51 -1.23 17.95
C ASP A 53 -4.45 -1.09 16.42
N ALA A 54 -5.33 -0.23 15.91
CA ALA A 54 -5.41 0.11 14.49
C ALA A 54 -5.30 1.64 14.35
N GLU A 55 -4.27 2.09 13.63
CA GLU A 55 -4.03 3.51 13.40
C GLU A 55 -4.88 3.98 12.21
N ARG A 56 -5.58 5.10 12.39
CA ARG A 56 -6.35 5.77 11.34
C ARG A 56 -5.57 6.97 10.83
N ILE A 57 -5.18 6.93 9.56
CA ILE A 57 -4.36 7.96 8.91
C ILE A 57 -5.20 8.61 7.81
N ARG A 58 -5.51 9.91 7.97
CA ARG A 58 -6.13 10.71 6.91
C ARG A 58 -5.10 11.04 5.85
N VAL A 59 -5.50 10.95 4.59
CA VAL A 59 -4.66 11.32 3.45
C VAL A 59 -5.45 12.19 2.49
N GLU A 60 -4.77 13.14 1.87
CA GLU A 60 -5.35 13.90 0.76
C GLU A 60 -5.08 13.16 -0.54
N VAL A 61 -6.14 12.84 -1.28
CA VAL A 61 -6.07 12.30 -2.64
C VAL A 61 -6.52 13.35 -3.64
N SER A 62 -5.94 13.32 -4.82
CA SER A 62 -6.25 14.21 -5.93
C SER A 62 -6.58 13.38 -7.17
N PHE A 63 -7.22 14.01 -8.16
CA PHE A 63 -7.40 13.38 -9.46
C PHE A 63 -6.05 12.96 -10.03
N ASP A 64 -6.06 11.82 -10.71
CA ASP A 64 -4.89 11.17 -11.27
C ASP A 64 -3.90 10.57 -10.25
N ASP A 65 -4.23 10.59 -8.95
CA ASP A 65 -3.47 9.85 -7.95
C ASP A 65 -3.65 8.33 -8.12
N TYR A 66 -2.58 7.59 -7.87
CA TYR A 66 -2.61 6.13 -7.75
C TYR A 66 -2.42 5.74 -6.29
N VAL A 67 -3.35 4.95 -5.75
CA VAL A 67 -3.26 4.40 -4.39
C VAL A 67 -2.85 2.94 -4.48
N ILE A 68 -1.79 2.57 -3.76
CA ILE A 68 -1.13 1.28 -3.88
C ILE A 68 -1.02 0.64 -2.51
N LEU A 69 -1.68 -0.51 -2.33
CA LEU A 69 -1.61 -1.33 -1.12
C LEU A 69 -0.83 -2.61 -1.44
N LEU A 70 -0.10 -3.12 -0.46
CA LEU A 70 0.85 -4.22 -0.64
C LEU A 70 0.84 -5.12 0.61
N SER A 71 1.08 -6.43 0.43
CA SER A 71 1.46 -7.29 1.54
C SER A 71 2.93 -7.14 1.93
N ASP A 72 3.27 -7.63 3.11
CA ASP A 72 4.65 -7.80 3.58
C ASP A 72 5.47 -8.72 2.67
N GLY A 73 4.89 -9.72 2.01
CA GLY A 73 5.62 -10.50 1.00
C GLY A 73 6.23 -9.68 -0.15
N ILE A 74 5.68 -8.49 -0.45
CA ILE A 74 6.26 -7.56 -1.43
C ILE A 74 7.34 -6.68 -0.80
N SER A 75 7.06 -6.05 0.35
CA SER A 75 7.99 -5.09 0.96
C SER A 75 9.12 -5.74 1.76
N GLN A 76 8.88 -6.96 2.27
CA GLN A 76 9.69 -7.82 3.15
C GLN A 76 10.15 -7.20 4.47
N SER A 77 10.42 -5.90 4.51
CA SER A 77 10.70 -5.17 5.74
C SER A 77 10.12 -3.74 5.67
N PRO A 78 9.72 -3.18 6.83
CA PRO A 78 9.31 -1.79 6.98
C PRO A 78 10.41 -0.76 6.63
N GLU A 79 11.65 -1.16 6.35
CA GLU A 79 12.77 -0.27 6.03
C GLU A 79 13.35 -0.54 4.62
N ASP A 80 13.14 -1.72 4.02
CA ASP A 80 14.13 -2.34 3.11
C ASP A 80 13.72 -2.58 1.65
N ALA A 81 12.78 -1.83 1.08
CA ALA A 81 12.49 -1.90 -0.36
C ALA A 81 12.86 -0.63 -1.16
N PRO A 82 14.15 -0.18 -1.20
CA PRO A 82 14.56 0.92 -2.09
C PRO A 82 14.16 0.71 -3.55
N TRP A 83 14.27 -0.54 -4.04
CA TRP A 83 13.87 -0.93 -5.39
C TRP A 83 12.39 -0.64 -5.67
N LEU A 84 11.52 -0.74 -4.64
CA LEU A 84 10.09 -0.50 -4.77
C LEU A 84 9.84 0.99 -4.97
N LEU A 85 10.51 1.86 -4.20
CA LEU A 85 10.43 3.31 -4.41
C LEU A 85 10.93 3.71 -5.79
N GLU A 86 12.05 3.14 -6.25
CA GLU A 86 12.55 3.34 -7.62
C GLU A 86 11.55 2.90 -8.68
N LEU A 87 10.90 1.75 -8.48
CA LEU A 87 9.86 1.24 -9.38
C LEU A 87 8.65 2.17 -9.41
N LEU A 88 8.15 2.60 -8.25
CA LEU A 88 6.98 3.46 -8.13
C LEU A 88 7.26 4.89 -8.62
N ASN A 89 8.52 5.32 -8.65
CA ASN A 89 8.90 6.64 -9.18
C ASN A 89 8.82 6.69 -10.71
N LYS A 90 8.85 5.53 -11.39
CA LYS A 90 8.61 5.46 -12.83
C LYS A 90 7.18 5.91 -13.17
N PRO A 91 6.91 6.34 -14.42
CA PRO A 91 5.56 6.67 -14.84
C PRO A 91 4.59 5.52 -14.56
N ALA A 92 3.44 5.85 -13.97
CA ALA A 92 2.38 4.88 -13.74
C ALA A 92 1.86 4.34 -15.08
N LYS A 93 1.44 3.08 -15.10
CA LYS A 93 0.78 2.50 -16.27
C LYS A 93 -0.72 2.77 -16.17
N ARG A 94 -1.33 3.21 -17.28
CA ARG A 94 -2.79 3.40 -17.37
C ARG A 94 -3.56 2.09 -17.20
N ASP A 95 -2.99 0.99 -17.67
CA ASP A 95 -3.51 -0.34 -17.37
C ASP A 95 -3.09 -0.73 -15.94
N LEU A 96 -4.07 -0.66 -15.03
CA LEU A 96 -3.87 -0.95 -13.60
C LEU A 96 -3.46 -2.40 -13.35
N LYS A 97 -3.97 -3.34 -14.15
CA LYS A 97 -3.59 -4.75 -14.04
C LYS A 97 -2.13 -4.91 -14.45
N ALA A 98 -1.75 -4.35 -15.59
CA ALA A 98 -0.35 -4.38 -16.02
C ALA A 98 0.57 -3.67 -15.03
N TYR A 99 0.09 -2.63 -14.34
CA TYR A 99 0.85 -1.97 -13.28
C TYR A 99 1.07 -2.89 -12.08
N ALA A 100 0.00 -3.48 -11.54
CA ALA A 100 0.03 -4.46 -10.47
C ALA A 100 0.94 -5.65 -10.80
N ASP A 101 0.80 -6.22 -12.01
CA ASP A 101 1.63 -7.32 -12.50
C ASP A 101 3.12 -6.93 -12.55
N THR A 102 3.43 -5.67 -12.90
CA THR A 102 4.82 -5.18 -12.92
C THR A 102 5.39 -5.08 -11.52
N ILE A 103 4.60 -4.63 -10.54
CA ILE A 103 5.02 -4.57 -9.13
C ILE A 103 5.30 -5.98 -8.62
N LEU A 104 4.37 -6.92 -8.84
CA LEU A 104 4.54 -8.34 -8.46
C LEU A 104 5.74 -8.98 -9.15
N ALA A 105 5.89 -8.83 -10.46
CA ALA A 105 6.99 -9.43 -11.20
C ALA A 105 8.35 -8.89 -10.76
N THR A 106 8.41 -7.60 -10.40
CA THR A 106 9.62 -7.01 -9.82
C THR A 106 9.89 -7.57 -8.42
N ALA A 107 8.87 -7.63 -7.55
CA ALA A 107 8.99 -8.20 -6.22
C ALA A 107 9.52 -9.64 -6.26
N VAL A 108 9.01 -10.48 -7.17
CA VAL A 108 9.48 -11.87 -7.37
C VAL A 108 10.99 -11.92 -7.67
N LYS A 109 11.51 -10.99 -8.47
CA LYS A 109 12.94 -10.94 -8.82
C LYS A 109 13.83 -10.60 -7.62
N TYR A 110 13.40 -9.66 -6.77
CA TYR A 110 14.18 -9.22 -5.61
C TYR A 110 14.03 -10.17 -4.41
N ASN A 111 12.83 -10.70 -4.20
CA ASN A 111 12.45 -11.38 -2.96
C ASN A 111 12.44 -12.91 -3.08
N ALA A 112 12.64 -13.45 -4.28
CA ALA A 112 12.64 -14.89 -4.59
C ALA A 112 11.40 -15.66 -4.10
N ARG A 113 10.23 -14.99 -3.99
CA ARG A 113 8.95 -15.57 -3.51
C ARG A 113 9.07 -16.29 -2.17
N ARG A 114 9.75 -15.66 -1.20
CA ARG A 114 9.84 -16.19 0.16
C ARG A 114 8.51 -16.19 0.94
N ASP A 115 7.53 -15.41 0.48
CA ASP A 115 6.24 -15.22 1.14
C ASP A 115 5.14 -14.88 0.12
N ASP A 116 3.88 -14.91 0.55
CA ASP A 116 2.71 -14.60 -0.26
C ASP A 116 2.66 -13.11 -0.64
N MET A 117 2.52 -12.84 -1.94
CA MET A 117 2.60 -11.50 -2.50
C MET A 117 1.23 -11.05 -3.02
N SER A 118 0.73 -9.95 -2.47
CA SER A 118 -0.51 -9.31 -2.93
C SER A 118 -0.29 -7.81 -3.13
N VAL A 119 -0.87 -7.26 -4.20
CA VAL A 119 -0.88 -5.82 -4.51
C VAL A 119 -2.27 -5.41 -4.97
N ILE A 120 -2.69 -4.23 -4.56
CA ILE A 120 -3.86 -3.55 -5.08
C ILE A 120 -3.40 -2.20 -5.63
N VAL A 121 -3.84 -1.85 -6.83
CA VAL A 121 -3.62 -0.54 -7.44
C VAL A 121 -4.98 0.07 -7.76
N LEU A 122 -5.22 1.26 -7.23
CA LEU A 122 -6.41 2.07 -7.45
C LEU A 122 -5.98 3.35 -8.18
N HIS A 123 -6.82 3.85 -9.08
CA HIS A 123 -6.58 5.13 -9.77
C HIS A 123 -7.78 6.03 -9.52
N ILE A 124 -7.51 7.22 -8.98
CA ILE A 124 -8.52 8.22 -8.66
C ILE A 124 -8.84 9.01 -9.93
N LEU A 125 -10.01 8.73 -10.51
CA LEU A 125 -10.49 9.42 -11.69
C LEU A 125 -11.25 10.69 -11.30
N ALA A 126 -11.21 11.68 -12.19
CA ALA A 126 -12.17 12.77 -12.13
C ALA A 126 -13.58 12.23 -12.35
N ALA A 127 -14.54 12.75 -11.57
CA ALA A 127 -15.97 12.51 -11.76
C ALA A 127 -16.49 13.21 -13.01
#